data_AF-A0AAJ6HUF8-F1
#
_entry.id   AF-A0AAJ6HUF8-F1
#
_cell.length_a   1.000
_cell.length_b   1.000
_cell.length_c   1.000
_cell.angle_alpha   90.00
_cell.angle_beta   90.00
_cell.angle_gamma   90.00
#
_symmetry.space_group_name_H-M   'P 1'
#
loop_
_entity.id
_entity.type
_entity.pdbx_description
1 polymer ?
#
loop_
_entity_poly.entity_id
_entity_poly.type
_entity_poly.pdbx_seq_one_letter_code
_entity_poly.pdbx_strand_id
1 'polypeptide(L)' 'MWLVREVRWKVTARAGDSETGRVLRWEFDTEDEALAMVKRLLAADAGGQWRKQSGDSQPPQQA' A
#
# COMPACT_ATOMS: atom_id res chain seq x y z
N MET A 1 -13.29 28.47 -17.05
CA MET A 1 -12.05 27.64 -16.98
C MET A 1 -12.21 26.68 -15.82
N TRP A 2 -11.73 25.42 -15.90
CA TRP A 2 -11.92 24.41 -14.85
C TRP A 2 -10.64 23.61 -14.58
N LEU A 3 -10.54 23.08 -13.36
CA LEU A 3 -9.41 22.29 -12.83
C LEU A 3 -9.99 21.12 -12.03
N VAL A 4 -9.35 19.94 -12.12
CA VAL A 4 -9.65 18.77 -11.28
C VAL A 4 -8.34 18.31 -10.63
N ARG A 5 -8.40 17.98 -9.33
CA ARG A 5 -7.30 17.35 -8.57
C ARG A 5 -7.74 15.97 -8.11
N GLU A 6 -6.97 14.95 -8.45
CA GLU A 6 -7.16 13.58 -7.99
C GLU A 6 -6.00 13.16 -7.08
N VAL A 7 -6.30 12.43 -6.02
CA VAL A 7 -5.32 11.82 -5.11
C VAL A 7 -5.70 10.37 -4.94
N ARG A 8 -4.70 9.48 -5.05
CA ARG A 8 -4.87 8.05 -4.85
C ARG A 8 -3.82 7.50 -3.89
N TRP A 9 -4.25 6.57 -3.07
CA TRP A 9 -3.42 5.82 -2.14
C TRP A 9 -3.01 4.51 -2.77
N LYS A 10 -1.73 4.13 -2.65
CA LYS A 10 -1.20 2.90 -3.24
C LYS A 10 -0.67 1.99 -2.14
N VAL A 11 -1.14 0.74 -2.12
CA VAL A 11 -0.59 -0.32 -1.25
C VAL A 11 0.17 -1.29 -2.14
N THR A 12 1.43 -1.56 -1.82
CA THR A 12 2.26 -2.55 -2.53
C THR A 12 2.74 -3.59 -1.54
N ALA A 13 2.57 -4.87 -1.87
CA ALA A 13 3.06 -5.99 -1.07
C ALA A 13 3.86 -6.95 -1.96
N ARG A 14 4.81 -7.67 -1.36
CA ARG A 14 5.60 -8.70 -2.05
C ARG A 14 5.39 -10.05 -1.36
N ALA A 15 4.76 -10.98 -2.06
CA ALA A 15 4.53 -12.34 -1.58
C ALA A 15 5.76 -13.21 -1.88
N GLY A 16 6.34 -13.84 -0.87
CA GLY A 16 7.54 -14.67 -0.97
C GLY A 16 8.76 -14.06 -0.26
N ASP A 17 9.73 -14.90 0.11
CA ASP A 17 10.92 -14.51 0.87
C ASP A 17 12.09 -14.01 0.01
N SER A 18 11.95 -14.09 -1.31
CA SER A 18 13.01 -13.85 -2.30
C SER A 18 12.71 -12.62 -3.17
N GLU A 19 13.75 -12.05 -3.78
CA GLU A 19 13.63 -10.92 -4.71
C GLU A 19 12.71 -11.20 -5.92
N THR A 20 12.44 -12.47 -6.20
CA THR A 20 11.53 -12.94 -7.26
C THR A 20 10.07 -13.08 -6.80
N GLY A 21 9.77 -12.72 -5.55
CA GLY A 21 8.42 -12.78 -4.99
C GLY A 21 7.42 -11.96 -5.79
N ARG A 22 6.18 -12.44 -5.86
CA ARG A 22 5.11 -11.79 -6.63
C ARG A 22 4.77 -10.44 -5.99
N VAL A 23 4.87 -9.37 -6.77
CA VAL A 23 4.40 -8.05 -6.35
C VAL A 23 2.88 -7.95 -6.55
N LEU A 24 2.20 -7.53 -5.51
CA LEU A 24 0.76 -7.22 -5.48
C LEU A 24 0.60 -5.72 -5.26
N ARG A 25 -0.30 -5.09 -6.01
CA ARG A 25 -0.55 -3.65 -5.95
C ARG A 25 -2.03 -3.33 -5.94
N TRP A 26 -2.43 -2.42 -5.07
CA TRP A 26 -3.79 -1.89 -4.96
C TRP A 26 -3.76 -0.37 -4.98
N GLU A 27 -4.82 0.24 -5.52
CA GLU A 27 -5.07 1.68 -5.48
C GLU A 27 -6.42 1.95 -4.81
N PHE A 28 -6.49 3.01 -4.02
CA PHE A 28 -7.68 3.42 -3.29
C PHE A 28 -7.87 4.93 -3.40
N ASP A 29 -9.12 5.37 -3.36
CA ASP A 29 -9.45 6.79 -3.38
C ASP A 29 -9.31 7.42 -1.99
N THR A 30 -9.44 6.62 -0.93
CA THR A 30 -9.33 7.07 0.46
C THR A 30 -8.18 6.41 1.22
N GLU A 31 -7.66 7.12 2.22
CA GLU A 31 -6.61 6.60 3.10
C GLU A 31 -7.12 5.43 3.96
N ASP A 32 -8.35 5.53 4.48
CA ASP A 32 -8.96 4.50 5.32
C ASP A 32 -9.06 3.14 4.61
N GLU A 33 -9.44 3.12 3.32
CA GLU A 33 -9.48 1.89 2.52
C GLU A 33 -8.08 1.27 2.34
N ALA A 34 -7.08 2.11 2.08
CA ALA A 34 -5.69 1.67 1.98
C ALA A 34 -5.19 1.09 3.32
N LEU A 35 -5.51 1.74 4.44
CA LEU A 35 -5.16 1.27 5.78
C LEU A 35 -5.89 -0.03 6.14
N ALA A 36 -7.15 -0.18 5.73
CA ALA A 36 -7.90 -1.41 5.93
C ALA A 36 -7.25 -2.59 5.18
N MET A 37 -6.78 -2.38 3.95
CA MET A 37 -6.01 -3.38 3.21
C MET A 37 -4.72 -3.76 3.93
N VAL A 38 -3.95 -2.77 4.42
CA VAL A 38 -2.72 -3.04 5.18
C VAL A 38 -3.02 -3.86 6.44
N LYS A 39 -4.04 -3.49 7.23
CA LYS A 39 -4.45 -4.25 8.43
C LYS A 39 -4.84 -5.68 8.07
N ARG A 40 -5.58 -5.87 6.97
CA ARG A 40 -5.98 -7.20 6.48
C ARG A 40 -4.75 -8.05 6.12
N LEU A 41 -3.78 -7.48 5.41
CA LEU A 41 -2.55 -8.19 5.06
C LEU A 41 -1.76 -8.57 6.32
N LEU A 42 -1.58 -7.65 7.26
CA LEU A 42 -0.85 -7.93 8.52
C LEU A 42 -1.54 -8.99 9.40
N ALA A 43 -2.87 -9.10 9.33
CA ALA A 43 -3.63 -10.11 10.07
C ALA A 43 -3.74 -11.47 9.33
N ALA A 44 -3.43 -11.54 8.03
CA ALA A 44 -3.59 -12.75 7.25
C ALA A 44 -2.41 -13.71 7.47
N ASP A 45 -2.72 -14.93 7.92
CA ASP A 45 -1.76 -16.01 8.15
C ASP A 45 -1.46 -16.84 6.88
N ALA A 46 -1.42 -16.17 5.73
CA ALA A 46 -1.29 -16.82 4.42
C ALA A 46 0.19 -16.93 4.02
N GLY A 47 0.88 -17.98 4.48
CA GLY A 47 2.20 -18.40 3.96
C GLY A 47 3.41 -17.62 4.48
N GLY A 48 3.25 -16.84 5.55
CA GLY A 48 4.29 -16.04 6.19
C GLY A 48 3.73 -14.75 6.78
N GLN A 49 4.31 -14.28 7.88
CA GLN A 49 3.84 -13.05 8.54
C GLN A 49 4.21 -11.84 7.67
N TRP A 50 3.21 -11.17 7.09
CA TRP A 50 3.42 -9.90 6.40
C TRP A 50 4.06 -8.89 7.35
N ARG A 51 5.11 -8.20 6.89
CA ARG A 51 5.80 -7.16 7.66
C ARG A 51 5.77 -5.85 6.90
N LYS A 52 5.49 -4.75 7.60
CA LYS A 52 5.55 -3.42 7.02
C LYS A 52 7.00 -3.13 6.66
N GLN A 53 7.28 -2.92 5.38
CA GLN A 53 8.58 -2.41 4.96
C GLN A 53 8.63 -0.92 5.32
N SER A 54 9.60 -0.53 6.14
CA SER A 54 9.88 0.88 6.43
C SER A 54 10.50 1.50 5.19
N GLY A 55 9.67 2.06 4.31
CA GLY A 55 10.11 2.78 3.11
C GLY A 55 9.21 3.99 2.86
N ASP A 56 9.79 5.19 3.00
CA ASP A 56 9.38 6.50 2.47
C ASP A 56 7.88 6.74 2.20
N SER A 57 7.03 6.45 3.17
CA SER A 57 5.61 6.80 3.10
C SER A 57 5.36 8.18 3.71
N GLN A 58 6.24 9.15 3.46
CA GLN A 58 5.92 10.55 3.75
C GLN A 58 5.10 11.04 2.54
N PRO A 59 3.81 11.39 2.71
CA PRO A 59 3.07 12.02 1.63
C PRO A 59 3.85 13.26 1.20
N PRO A 60 3.92 13.57 -0.11
CA PRO A 60 4.62 14.76 -0.57
C PRO A 60 4.02 15.97 0.15
N GLN A 61 4.82 16.57 1.05
CA GLN A 61 4.46 17.85 1.68
C GLN A 61 4.43 18.87 0.55
N GLN A 62 3.22 19.26 0.16
CA GLN A 62 3.01 20.34 -0.80
C GLN A 62 3.41 21.64 -0.10
N ALA A 63 4.44 22.33 -0.62
CA ALA A 63 4.88 23.66 -0.19
C ALA A 63 3.95 24.76 -0.72
#